data_AF-K1TJA0-F1
#
_entry.id   AF-K1TJA0-F1
#
_cell.length_a   1.000
_cell.length_b   1.000
_cell.length_c   1.000
_cell.angle_alpha   90.00
_cell.angle_beta   90.00
_cell.angle_gamma   90.00
#
_symmetry.space_group_name_H-M   'P 1'
#
loop_
_entity.id
_entity.type
_entity.pdbx_description
1 polymer ?
#
loop_
_entity_poly.entity_id
_entity_poly.type
_entity_poly.pdbx_seq_one_letter_code
_entity_poly.pdbx_strand_id
1 'polypeptide(L)'
;MVLTAEQHHPNIKIFVSAHKQATFPEGNSIVPVQVGAANAATRFTNTLHDDEGVNISAENPRYCELTAQYWAWKNEDADYYGFCHYRRYFDFTDTPHKENDYGEIIDSYIDNHALAEYGINDDAIARAVDGWDVITTPL
;
A
#
# COMPACT_ATOMS: atom_id res chain seq x y z
N MET A 1 13.39 -13.79 35.70
CA MET A 1 12.70 -14.61 34.68
C MET A 1 12.55 -13.70 33.48
N VAL A 2 13.42 -13.83 32.49
CA VAL A 2 13.38 -13.00 31.28
C VAL A 2 12.25 -13.58 30.44
N LEU A 3 11.15 -12.86 30.31
CA LEU A 3 10.16 -13.14 29.29
C LEU A 3 10.88 -12.87 27.96
N THR A 4 11.21 -13.92 27.23
CA THR A 4 11.57 -13.79 25.82
C THR A 4 10.35 -13.19 25.15
N ALA A 5 10.43 -11.93 24.73
CA ALA A 5 9.41 -11.35 23.87
C ALA A 5 9.29 -12.29 22.67
N GLU A 6 8.13 -12.91 22.48
CA GLU A 6 7.79 -13.43 21.16
C GLU A 6 8.01 -12.26 20.20
N GLN A 7 8.82 -12.45 19.17
CA GLN A 7 8.96 -11.46 18.12
C GLN A 7 7.59 -11.36 17.45
N HIS A 8 6.78 -10.41 17.91
CA HIS A 8 5.54 -10.03 17.25
C HIS A 8 5.94 -9.46 15.89
N HIS A 9 5.73 -10.25 14.84
CA HIS A 9 5.84 -9.71 13.49
C HIS A 9 4.62 -8.82 13.28
N PRO A 10 4.80 -7.49 13.11
CA PRO A 10 3.67 -6.59 12.98
C PRO A 10 2.84 -6.96 11.74
N ASN A 11 1.52 -6.94 11.89
CA ASN A 11 0.58 -7.08 10.80
C ASN A 11 0.54 -5.77 10.02
N ILE A 12 1.31 -5.68 8.94
CA ILE A 12 1.43 -4.50 8.10
C ILE A 12 0.52 -4.66 6.88
N LYS A 13 -0.32 -3.66 6.60
CA LYS A 13 -1.14 -3.62 5.38
C LYS A 13 -1.02 -2.26 4.69
N ILE A 14 -0.39 -2.26 3.53
CA ILE A 14 -0.30 -1.13 2.61
C ILE A 14 -1.34 -1.32 1.51
N PHE A 15 -2.44 -0.58 1.61
CA PHE A 15 -3.54 -0.64 0.66
C PHE A 15 -3.20 0.15 -0.60
N VAL A 16 -3.12 -0.54 -1.73
CA VAL A 16 -2.75 0.04 -3.02
C VAL A 16 -4.01 0.32 -3.83
N SER A 17 -4.36 1.60 -3.94
CA SER A 17 -5.57 2.05 -4.62
C SER A 17 -5.44 1.98 -6.14
N ALA A 18 -6.32 1.22 -6.80
CA ALA A 18 -6.34 1.02 -8.25
C ALA A 18 -7.72 1.27 -8.85
N HIS A 19 -7.81 2.18 -9.82
CA HIS A 19 -9.02 2.41 -10.63
C HIS A 19 -8.88 1.84 -12.06
N LYS A 20 -7.74 1.21 -12.36
CA LYS A 20 -7.43 0.52 -13.61
C LYS A 20 -6.73 -0.79 -13.28
N GLN A 21 -6.92 -1.80 -14.14
CA GLN A 21 -6.17 -3.04 -14.03
C GLN A 21 -4.67 -2.75 -14.16
N ALA A 22 -3.89 -3.29 -13.22
CA ALA A 22 -2.46 -3.06 -13.11
C ALA A 22 -1.77 -4.32 -12.56
N THR A 23 -0.45 -4.34 -12.70
CA THR A 23 0.41 -5.29 -11.99
C THR A 23 0.71 -4.74 -10.61
N PHE A 24 0.63 -5.60 -9.59
CA PHE A 24 0.94 -5.25 -8.21
C PHE A 24 2.14 -6.08 -7.74
N PRO A 25 2.98 -5.54 -6.84
CA PRO A 25 3.93 -6.34 -6.09
C PRO A 25 3.23 -7.51 -5.38
N GLU A 26 3.83 -8.69 -5.39
CA GLU A 26 3.38 -9.82 -4.59
C GLU A 26 3.93 -9.69 -3.15
N GLY A 27 3.17 -10.17 -2.16
CA GLY A 27 3.56 -10.12 -0.75
C GLY A 27 2.34 -10.08 0.16
N ASN A 28 2.55 -10.17 1.46
CA ASN A 28 1.47 -10.07 2.45
C ASN A 28 1.18 -8.61 2.83
N SER A 29 2.20 -7.76 2.79
CA SER A 29 2.14 -6.36 3.22
C SER A 29 1.50 -5.47 2.16
N ILE A 30 1.58 -5.82 0.88
CA ILE A 30 1.00 -5.05 -0.23
C ILE A 30 -0.38 -5.62 -0.54
N VAL A 31 -1.42 -4.80 -0.35
CA VAL A 31 -2.82 -5.21 -0.49
C VAL A 31 -3.49 -4.39 -1.59
N PRO A 32 -3.60 -4.92 -2.82
CA PRO A 32 -4.30 -4.23 -3.90
C PRO A 32 -5.79 -4.05 -3.60
N VAL A 33 -6.29 -2.83 -3.74
CA VAL A 33 -7.72 -2.49 -3.58
C VAL A 33 -8.21 -1.79 -4.85
N GLN A 34 -9.22 -2.37 -5.48
CA GLN A 34 -9.96 -1.67 -6.52
C GLN A 34 -10.87 -0.62 -5.87
N VAL A 35 -10.65 0.64 -6.23
CA VAL A 35 -11.44 1.78 -5.73
C VAL A 35 -12.58 2.13 -6.67
N GLY A 36 -13.68 2.63 -6.10
CA GLY A 36 -14.90 2.91 -6.84
C GLY A 36 -15.53 1.66 -7.44
N ALA A 37 -15.29 0.49 -6.84
CA ALA A 37 -15.81 -0.80 -7.31
C ALA A 37 -17.34 -0.82 -7.43
N ALA A 38 -18.05 -0.06 -6.59
CA ALA A 38 -19.51 0.07 -6.63
C ALA A 38 -20.04 0.58 -7.99
N ASN A 39 -19.24 1.35 -8.73
CA ASN A 39 -19.61 1.93 -10.02
C ASN A 39 -18.80 1.32 -11.19
N ALA A 40 -17.95 0.32 -10.92
CA ALA A 40 -17.05 -0.23 -11.92
C ALA A 40 -17.76 -1.25 -12.81
N ALA A 41 -17.52 -1.16 -14.12
CA ALA A 41 -18.04 -2.14 -15.09
C ALA A 41 -17.35 -3.51 -14.97
N THR A 42 -16.12 -3.52 -14.47
CA THR A 42 -15.28 -4.72 -14.35
C THR A 42 -14.71 -4.80 -12.95
N ARG A 43 -14.78 -5.98 -12.33
CA ARG A 43 -14.03 -6.30 -11.11
C ARG A 43 -12.66 -6.85 -11.46
N PHE A 44 -11.61 -6.26 -10.91
CA PHE A 44 -10.26 -6.78 -11.05
C PHE A 44 -10.11 -8.03 -10.19
N THR A 45 -9.49 -9.06 -10.75
CA THR A 45 -9.13 -10.28 -10.02
C THR A 45 -7.92 -10.02 -9.14
N ASN A 46 -7.79 -10.76 -8.03
CA ASN A 46 -6.66 -10.63 -7.09
C ASN A 46 -6.53 -9.23 -6.47
N THR A 47 -7.64 -8.53 -6.32
CA THR A 47 -7.75 -7.28 -5.58
C THR A 47 -8.90 -7.38 -4.60
N LEU A 48 -8.79 -6.73 -3.45
CA LEU A 48 -9.96 -6.42 -2.63
C LEU A 48 -10.79 -5.35 -3.33
N HIS A 49 -12.06 -5.21 -2.96
CA HIS A 49 -12.96 -4.21 -3.52
C HIS A 49 -13.44 -3.29 -2.42
N ASP A 50 -13.28 -1.98 -2.62
CA ASP A 50 -13.68 -0.97 -1.63
C ASP A 50 -15.21 -0.88 -1.42
N ASP A 51 -16.01 -1.65 -2.17
CA ASP A 51 -17.46 -1.71 -2.08
C ASP A 51 -18.00 -2.88 -1.23
N GLU A 52 -17.10 -3.66 -0.63
CA GLU A 52 -17.45 -4.74 0.29
C GLU A 52 -17.57 -4.23 1.73
N GLY A 53 -18.38 -4.89 2.56
CA GLY A 53 -18.54 -4.50 3.97
C GLY A 53 -19.07 -3.08 4.16
N VAL A 54 -18.55 -2.37 5.18
CA VAL A 54 -18.94 -0.97 5.45
C VAL A 54 -18.10 -0.04 4.58
N ASN A 55 -18.74 0.71 3.68
CA ASN A 55 -18.02 1.47 2.67
C ASN A 55 -18.70 2.76 2.21
N ILE A 56 -17.94 3.53 1.42
CA ILE A 56 -18.38 4.72 0.66
C ILE A 56 -17.90 4.65 -0.80
N SER A 57 -17.74 3.45 -1.37
CA SER A 57 -17.15 3.25 -2.70
C SER A 57 -17.86 4.03 -3.81
N ALA A 58 -19.19 4.14 -3.74
CA ALA A 58 -19.99 4.89 -4.70
C ALA A 58 -19.60 6.39 -4.77
N GLU A 59 -18.97 6.91 -3.72
CA GLU A 59 -18.52 8.31 -3.60
C GLU A 59 -17.07 8.52 -4.12
N ASN A 60 -16.42 7.49 -4.66
CA ASN A 60 -15.08 7.58 -5.25
C ASN A 60 -14.91 8.73 -6.28
N PRO A 61 -15.89 9.10 -7.12
CA PRO A 61 -15.75 10.27 -8.00
C PRO A 61 -15.54 11.61 -7.26
N ARG A 62 -15.86 11.67 -5.96
CA ARG A 62 -15.69 12.87 -5.12
C ARG A 62 -14.53 12.73 -4.13
N TYR A 63 -14.33 11.54 -3.59
CA TYR A 63 -13.37 11.27 -2.51
C TYR A 63 -12.08 10.59 -2.98
N CYS A 64 -12.05 10.09 -4.22
CA CYS A 64 -10.92 9.37 -4.80
C CYS A 64 -10.40 8.28 -3.83
N GLU A 65 -9.08 8.21 -3.61
CA GLU A 65 -8.40 7.21 -2.78
C GLU A 65 -8.84 7.22 -1.30
N LEU A 66 -9.53 8.27 -0.82
CA LEU A 66 -10.10 8.27 0.54
C LEU A 66 -11.17 7.18 0.73
N THR A 67 -11.76 6.68 -0.36
CA THR A 67 -12.67 5.52 -0.30
C THR A 67 -11.96 4.25 0.19
N ALA A 68 -10.73 4.00 -0.28
CA ALA A 68 -9.90 2.89 0.21
C ALA A 68 -9.50 3.10 1.67
N GLN A 69 -9.16 4.33 2.09
CA GLN A 69 -8.81 4.63 3.47
C GLN A 69 -9.98 4.40 4.42
N TYR A 70 -11.17 4.88 4.04
CA TYR A 70 -12.39 4.63 4.80
C TYR A 70 -12.71 3.14 4.88
N TRP A 71 -12.58 2.43 3.76
CA TRP A 71 -12.83 0.99 3.72
C TRP A 71 -11.87 0.22 4.62
N ALA A 72 -10.56 0.49 4.54
CA ALA A 72 -9.56 -0.14 5.40
C ALA A 72 -9.83 0.13 6.88
N TRP A 73 -10.16 1.37 7.25
CA TRP A 73 -10.55 1.72 8.62
C TRP A 73 -11.72 0.88 9.14
N LYS A 74 -12.69 0.55 8.29
CA LYS A 74 -13.93 -0.12 8.71
C LYS A 74 -13.88 -1.63 8.66
N ASN A 75 -13.02 -2.20 7.83
CA ASN A 75 -13.09 -3.62 7.47
C ASN A 75 -11.79 -4.39 7.78
N GLU A 76 -10.71 -3.69 8.11
CA GLU A 76 -9.40 -4.30 8.35
C GLU A 76 -8.89 -4.00 9.75
N ASP A 77 -8.09 -4.93 10.27
CA ASP A 77 -7.38 -4.82 11.55
C ASP A 77 -5.88 -5.08 11.26
N ALA A 78 -5.05 -4.06 11.50
CA ALA A 78 -3.61 -4.08 11.22
C ALA A 78 -2.85 -3.24 12.25
N ASP A 79 -1.59 -3.60 12.51
CA ASP A 79 -0.70 -2.81 13.35
C ASP A 79 -0.23 -1.55 12.62
N TYR A 80 -0.02 -1.67 11.30
CA TYR A 80 0.32 -0.56 10.42
C TYR A 80 -0.61 -0.49 9.21
N TYR A 81 -1.20 0.67 8.99
CA TYR A 81 -1.99 0.99 7.81
C TYR A 81 -1.19 1.93 6.90
N GLY A 82 -0.85 1.45 5.71
CA GLY A 82 -0.23 2.24 4.65
C GLY A 82 -1.18 2.45 3.47
N PHE A 83 -0.94 3.48 2.68
CA PHE A 83 -1.72 3.77 1.48
C PHE A 83 -0.82 4.21 0.34
N CYS A 84 -0.93 3.56 -0.80
CA CYS A 84 -0.21 3.90 -2.02
C CYS A 84 -1.17 3.99 -3.21
N HIS A 85 -0.76 4.72 -4.23
CA HIS A 85 -1.42 4.68 -5.53
C HIS A 85 -0.81 3.51 -6.33
N TYR A 86 -1.58 2.87 -7.23
CA TYR A 86 -1.12 1.70 -8.01
C TYR A 86 0.15 1.88 -8.87
N ARG A 87 0.68 3.11 -8.98
CA ARG A 87 1.90 3.48 -9.71
C ARG A 87 2.90 4.30 -8.90
N ARG A 88 2.65 4.52 -7.61
CA ARG A 88 3.52 5.31 -6.73
C ARG A 88 3.60 4.61 -5.39
N TYR A 89 4.79 4.10 -5.09
CA TYR A 89 5.11 3.35 -3.88
C TYR A 89 6.17 4.12 -3.11
N PHE A 90 6.28 3.83 -1.82
CA PHE A 90 7.44 4.27 -1.05
C PHE A 90 8.67 3.46 -1.47
N ASP A 91 9.82 4.09 -1.35
CA ASP A 91 11.10 3.38 -1.24
C ASP A 91 11.26 2.95 0.22
N PHE A 92 11.40 1.65 0.44
CA PHE A 92 11.56 1.05 1.77
C PHE A 92 13.03 0.75 2.09
N THR A 93 13.96 1.38 1.38
CA THR A 93 15.40 1.26 1.63
C THR A 93 16.00 2.58 2.11
N ASP A 94 17.19 2.49 2.72
CA ASP A 94 18.00 3.67 3.07
C ASP A 94 18.91 4.12 1.90
N THR A 95 18.72 3.56 0.70
CA THR A 95 19.57 3.85 -0.46
C THR A 95 19.15 5.19 -1.06
N PRO A 96 20.08 6.15 -1.25
CA PRO A 96 19.74 7.38 -1.95
C PRO A 96 19.54 7.12 -3.45
N HIS A 97 18.37 7.48 -3.98
CA HIS A 97 18.08 7.43 -5.42
C HIS A 97 18.00 8.83 -6.02
N LYS A 98 18.11 8.90 -7.35
CA LYS A 98 17.99 10.16 -8.08
C LYS A 98 16.52 10.53 -8.23
N GLU A 99 16.16 11.68 -7.70
CA GLU A 99 14.82 12.26 -7.84
C GLU A 99 14.71 13.19 -9.06
N ASN A 100 13.48 13.39 -9.54
CA ASN A 100 13.14 14.46 -10.48
C ASN A 100 12.89 15.80 -9.76
N ASP A 101 12.55 16.86 -10.50
CA ASP A 101 12.29 18.20 -9.93
C ASP A 101 11.06 18.25 -8.98
N TYR A 102 10.29 17.16 -8.89
CA TYR A 102 9.12 17.01 -8.02
C TYR A 102 9.37 16.05 -6.84
N GLY A 103 10.61 15.60 -6.62
CA GLY A 103 10.96 14.68 -5.53
C GLY A 103 10.53 13.23 -5.79
N GLU A 104 10.19 12.88 -7.03
CA GLU A 104 9.81 11.50 -7.38
C GLU A 104 11.02 10.73 -7.92
N ILE A 105 11.18 9.49 -7.46
CA ILE A 105 12.06 8.49 -8.09
C ILE A 105 11.28 7.87 -9.25
N ILE A 106 11.83 7.95 -10.47
CA ILE A 106 11.16 7.50 -11.69
C ILE A 106 11.75 6.17 -12.16
N ASP A 107 10.90 5.16 -12.24
CA ASP A 107 11.19 3.88 -12.89
C ASP A 107 10.17 3.56 -14.00
N SER A 108 10.54 2.67 -14.91
CA SER A 108 9.75 2.32 -16.08
C SER A 108 8.63 1.34 -15.78
N TYR A 109 8.90 0.32 -14.95
CA TYR A 109 7.99 -0.79 -14.69
C TYR A 109 8.04 -1.28 -13.24
N ILE A 110 6.95 -1.89 -12.79
CA ILE A 110 6.92 -2.66 -11.53
C ILE A 110 7.34 -4.09 -11.88
N ASP A 111 8.64 -4.34 -11.85
CA ASP A 111 9.24 -5.64 -12.13
C ASP A 111 10.18 -6.07 -10.99
N ASN A 112 10.73 -7.28 -11.09
CA ASN A 112 11.60 -7.82 -10.04
C ASN A 112 12.85 -6.98 -9.76
N HIS A 113 13.31 -6.18 -10.74
CA HIS A 113 14.42 -5.26 -10.53
C HIS A 113 13.98 -4.10 -9.63
N ALA A 114 12.89 -3.41 -10.00
CA ALA A 114 12.34 -2.32 -9.21
C ALA A 114 11.93 -2.77 -7.79
N LEU A 115 11.32 -3.94 -7.65
CA LEU A 115 10.94 -4.48 -6.34
C LEU A 115 12.16 -4.71 -5.43
N ALA A 116 13.28 -5.19 -6.00
CA ALA A 116 14.52 -5.40 -5.27
C ALA A 116 15.23 -4.09 -4.96
N GLU A 117 15.25 -3.14 -5.91
CA GLU A 117 15.91 -1.83 -5.76
C GLU A 117 15.26 -1.00 -4.65
N TYR A 118 13.93 -0.92 -4.61
CA TYR A 118 13.19 -0.06 -3.67
C TYR A 118 12.65 -0.82 -2.44
N GLY A 119 13.10 -2.05 -2.21
CA GLY A 119 12.72 -2.81 -1.01
C GLY A 119 11.22 -3.13 -0.91
N ILE A 120 10.55 -3.35 -2.03
CA ILE A 120 9.10 -3.63 -2.06
C ILE A 120 8.88 -5.14 -1.83
N ASN A 121 9.12 -5.58 -0.59
CA ASN A 121 8.87 -6.93 -0.10
C ASN A 121 8.62 -6.91 1.42
N ASP A 122 8.02 -7.98 1.95
CA ASP A 122 7.58 -8.05 3.35
C ASP A 122 8.71 -7.75 4.36
N ASP A 123 9.91 -8.29 4.15
CA ASP A 123 11.04 -8.13 5.08
C ASP A 123 11.57 -6.69 5.10
N ALA A 124 11.70 -6.06 3.94
CA ALA A 124 12.18 -4.69 3.83
C ALA A 124 11.14 -3.69 4.36
N ILE A 125 9.86 -3.89 4.03
CA ILE A 125 8.76 -3.09 4.56
C ILE A 125 8.73 -3.19 6.10
N ALA A 126 8.80 -4.40 6.67
CA ALA A 126 8.80 -4.60 8.11
C ALA A 126 9.95 -3.87 8.81
N ARG A 127 11.17 -3.91 8.24
CA ARG A 127 12.31 -3.14 8.76
C ARG A 127 12.12 -1.63 8.65
N ALA A 128 11.54 -1.15 7.55
CA ALA A 128 11.37 0.27 7.29
C ALA A 128 10.33 0.92 8.21
N VAL A 129 9.29 0.17 8.62
CA VAL A 129 8.24 0.69 9.50
C VAL A 129 8.54 0.53 10.99
N ASP A 130 9.44 -0.37 11.37
CA ASP A 130 9.72 -0.68 12.77
C ASP A 130 10.17 0.56 13.56
N GLY A 131 9.53 0.75 14.73
CA GLY A 131 9.82 1.87 15.63
C GLY A 131 9.25 3.24 15.22
N TRP A 132 8.49 3.34 14.12
CA TRP A 132 7.87 4.60 13.67
C TRP A 132 6.38 4.64 13.98
N ASP A 133 5.86 5.79 14.44
CA ASP A 133 4.41 5.97 14.61
C ASP A 133 3.71 6.36 13.28
N VAL A 134 4.40 7.19 12.47
CA VAL A 134 3.90 7.72 11.20
C VAL A 134 5.06 7.88 10.23
N ILE A 135 4.86 7.41 8.99
CA ILE A 135 5.79 7.59 7.88
C ILE A 135 5.05 8.31 6.75
N THR A 136 5.68 9.36 6.20
CA THR A 136 5.17 10.12 5.05
C THR A 136 6.30 10.42 4.09
N THR A 137 5.95 10.83 2.88
CA THR A 137 6.95 11.40 1.94
C THR A 137 7.57 12.68 2.53
N PRO A 138 8.79 13.04 2.12
CA PRO A 138 9.38 14.35 2.41
C PRO A 138 8.49 15.51 1.94
N LEU A 139 8.65 16.68 2.57
CA LEU A 139 7.94 17.93 2.24
C LEU A 139 8.71 18.79 1.23
#